data_AF-A0A1F5DXL7-F1
#
_entry.id   AF-A0A1F5DXL7-F1
#
_cell.length_a   1.000
_cell.length_b   1.000
_cell.length_c   1.000
_cell.angle_alpha   90.00
_cell.angle_beta   90.00
_cell.angle_gamma   90.00
#
_symmetry.space_group_name_H-M   'P 1'
#
loop_
_entity.id
_entity.type
_entity.pdbx_description
1 polymer ?
#
loop_
_entity_poly.entity_id
_entity_poly.type
_entity_poly.pdbx_seq_one_letter_code
_entity_poly.pdbx_strand_id
1 'polypeptide(L)'
;MIMGLVATYLGFGWAVILYALDFLLIFILGRIAFKVLPGEPVGLIMEMPSYKIPTVKVTGQRTWFRLKDFIVEAFPVIIIGNLVIYIANQTGLLNLIQGVFTPVTVWWLGLPAATGVVLIFGVLRKELTLILLASLMGTTNFALILSPSQMFVFALVVMIYIPCIATIAVLSKELGARTTALISLTEIVLAIVLGGIVFRVFLITRIL
;
A
#
# COMPACT_ATOMS: atom_id res chain seq x y z
N MET A 1 -5.37 -1.72 7.72
CA MET A 1 -4.96 -0.39 8.22
C MET A 1 -6.14 0.52 8.60
N ILE A 2 -7.12 0.76 7.71
CA ILE A 2 -8.27 1.67 7.98
C ILE A 2 -9.03 1.29 9.26
N MET A 3 -9.40 0.02 9.41
CA MET A 3 -10.10 -0.45 10.63
C MET A 3 -9.19 -0.51 11.87
N GLY A 4 -7.89 -0.74 11.71
CA GLY A 4 -6.97 -0.91 12.84
C GLY A 4 -6.40 0.40 13.41
N LEU A 5 -6.26 1.44 12.58
CA LEU A 5 -5.66 2.71 12.97
C LEU A 5 -6.70 3.84 12.95
N VAL A 6 -7.51 3.97 11.90
CA VAL A 6 -8.45 5.09 11.80
C VAL A 6 -9.73 4.81 12.61
N ALA A 7 -10.32 3.62 12.48
CA ALA A 7 -11.56 3.32 13.22
C ALA A 7 -11.34 3.27 14.74
N THR A 8 -10.17 2.79 15.19
CA THR A 8 -9.84 2.71 16.62
C THR A 8 -9.49 4.07 17.24
N TYR A 9 -8.80 4.96 16.52
CA TYR A 9 -8.29 6.21 17.09
C TYR A 9 -9.08 7.47 16.68
N LEU A 10 -9.69 7.51 15.49
CA LEU A 10 -10.52 8.63 15.02
C LEU A 10 -12.02 8.33 15.09
N GLY A 11 -12.40 7.06 15.12
CA GLY A 11 -13.79 6.60 15.15
C GLY A 11 -14.33 6.17 13.78
N PHE A 12 -15.50 5.52 13.81
CA PHE A 12 -16.07 4.85 12.63
C PHE A 12 -16.45 5.81 11.49
N GLY A 13 -16.89 7.02 11.78
CA GLY A 13 -17.29 8.01 10.77
C GLY A 13 -16.14 8.39 9.82
N TRP A 14 -14.93 8.57 10.35
CA TRP A 14 -13.75 8.88 9.55
C TRP A 14 -13.29 7.70 8.68
N ALA A 15 -13.48 6.47 9.16
CA ALA A 15 -13.21 5.28 8.37
C ALA A 15 -14.14 5.17 7.16
N VAL A 16 -15.43 5.50 7.32
CA VAL A 16 -16.41 5.50 6.21
C VAL A 16 -16.07 6.58 5.18
N ILE A 17 -15.65 7.77 5.61
CA ILE A 17 -15.21 8.85 4.71
C ILE A 17 -14.00 8.42 3.89
N LEU A 18 -13.02 7.74 4.50
CA LEU A 18 -11.87 7.18 3.76
C LEU A 18 -12.29 6.19 2.70
N TYR A 19 -13.17 5.25 3.04
CA TYR A 19 -13.67 4.28 2.06
C TYR A 19 -14.44 4.95 0.92
N ALA A 20 -15.27 5.94 1.24
CA ALA A 20 -16.01 6.69 0.21
C ALA A 20 -15.05 7.46 -0.72
N LEU A 21 -14.00 8.09 -0.17
CA LEU A 21 -12.99 8.78 -0.94
C LEU A 21 -12.21 7.83 -1.85
N ASP A 22 -11.83 6.66 -1.35
CA ASP A 22 -11.14 5.64 -2.14
C ASP A 22 -12.02 5.09 -3.27
N PHE A 23 -13.30 4.79 -3.01
CA PHE A 23 -14.24 4.40 -4.05
C PHE A 23 -14.38 5.47 -5.15
N LEU A 24 -14.46 6.73 -4.76
CA LEU A 24 -14.51 7.85 -5.71
C LEU A 24 -13.24 7.91 -6.55
N LEU A 25 -12.08 7.75 -5.91
CA LEU A 25 -10.78 7.77 -6.57
C LEU A 25 -10.63 6.61 -7.57
N ILE A 26 -11.02 5.40 -7.18
CA ILE A 26 -11.05 4.23 -8.08
C ILE A 26 -11.96 4.50 -9.28
N PHE A 27 -13.13 5.11 -9.07
CA PHE A 27 -14.04 5.44 -10.16
C PHE A 27 -13.43 6.45 -11.14
N ILE A 28 -12.77 7.50 -10.63
CA ILE A 28 -12.09 8.51 -11.45
C ILE A 28 -10.92 7.91 -12.21
N LEU A 29 -10.04 7.17 -11.53
CA LEU A 29 -8.88 6.52 -12.15
C LEU A 29 -9.31 5.46 -13.17
N GLY A 30 -10.34 4.66 -12.85
CA GLY A 30 -10.90 3.67 -13.77
C GLY A 30 -11.43 4.33 -15.05
N ARG A 31 -12.11 5.47 -14.93
CA ARG A 31 -12.59 6.23 -16.09
C ARG A 31 -11.45 6.82 -16.91
N ILE A 32 -10.40 7.33 -16.27
CA ILE A 32 -9.20 7.86 -16.94
C ILE A 32 -8.48 6.72 -17.67
N ALA A 33 -8.28 5.58 -17.01
CA ALA A 33 -7.62 4.40 -17.58
C ALA A 33 -8.38 3.90 -18.83
N PHE A 34 -9.72 3.83 -18.78
CA PHE A 34 -10.55 3.49 -19.93
C PHE A 34 -10.38 4.43 -21.12
N LYS A 35 -10.05 5.70 -20.87
CA LYS A 35 -9.83 6.70 -21.92
C LYS A 35 -8.40 6.66 -22.49
N VAL A 36 -7.41 6.29 -21.67
CA VAL A 36 -5.98 6.31 -22.03
C VAL A 36 -5.52 5.00 -22.68
N LEU A 37 -6.08 3.86 -22.25
CA LEU A 37 -5.83 2.55 -22.87
C LEU A 37 -7.12 2.02 -23.50
N PRO A 38 -7.51 2.49 -24.69
CA PRO A 38 -8.51 1.79 -25.50
C PRO A 38 -7.91 0.46 -25.95
N GLY A 39 -8.04 -0.56 -25.10
CA GLY A 39 -7.76 -1.93 -25.50
C GLY A 39 -8.81 -2.34 -26.52
N GLU A 40 -8.37 -2.72 -27.71
CA GLU A 40 -9.23 -3.44 -28.65
C GLU A 40 -9.77 -4.65 -27.89
N PRO A 41 -11.11 -4.84 -27.80
CA PRO A 41 -11.64 -6.09 -27.31
C PRO A 41 -11.18 -7.13 -28.33
N VAL A 42 -10.10 -7.85 -28.02
CA VAL A 42 -9.74 -9.04 -28.77
C VAL A 42 -10.99 -9.90 -28.76
N GLY A 43 -11.64 -9.98 -29.92
CA GLY A 43 -12.85 -10.75 -30.15
C GLY A 43 -12.56 -12.24 -30.11
N LEU A 44 -11.78 -12.70 -29.13
CA LEU A 44 -11.85 -14.06 -28.68
C LEU A 44 -13.19 -14.19 -27.99
N ILE A 45 -14.09 -14.89 -28.65
CA ILE A 45 -15.20 -15.57 -28.00
C ILE A 45 -14.54 -16.43 -26.92
N MET A 46 -14.48 -15.91 -25.70
CA MET A 46 -14.06 -16.68 -24.54
C MET A 46 -15.21 -17.65 -24.28
N GLU A 47 -15.19 -18.79 -24.96
CA GLU A 47 -16.11 -19.90 -24.77
C GLU A 47 -16.12 -20.19 -23.26
N MET A 48 -17.14 -19.73 -22.54
CA MET A 48 -17.16 -19.88 -21.09
C MET A 48 -17.24 -21.40 -20.81
N PRO A 49 -16.20 -22.01 -20.21
CA PRO A 49 -16.20 -23.44 -20.00
C PRO A 49 -17.35 -23.79 -19.04
N SER A 50 -18.01 -24.92 -19.29
CA SER A 50 -19.11 -25.39 -18.45
C SER A 50 -18.71 -25.38 -16.98
N TYR A 51 -19.40 -24.56 -16.19
CA TYR A 51 -19.16 -24.40 -14.76
C TYR A 51 -19.59 -25.67 -14.03
N LYS A 52 -18.68 -26.66 -13.93
CA LYS A 52 -18.93 -27.90 -13.20
C LYS A 52 -18.84 -27.64 -11.71
N ILE A 53 -19.76 -28.25 -10.96
CA ILE A 53 -19.81 -28.17 -9.50
C ILE A 53 -18.48 -28.69 -8.94
N PRO A 54 -17.73 -27.88 -8.16
CA PRO A 54 -16.40 -28.25 -7.73
C PRO A 54 -16.43 -29.42 -6.74
N THR A 55 -15.77 -30.52 -7.10
CA THR A 55 -15.55 -31.65 -6.18
C THR A 55 -14.61 -31.22 -5.05
N VAL A 56 -15.07 -31.30 -3.80
CA VAL A 56 -14.36 -30.85 -2.59
C VAL A 56 -12.92 -31.39 -2.50
N LYS A 57 -12.71 -32.65 -2.89
CA LYS A 57 -11.40 -33.30 -2.88
C LYS A 57 -10.41 -32.67 -3.87
N VAL A 58 -10.88 -32.35 -5.09
CA VAL A 58 -10.04 -31.75 -6.14
C VAL A 58 -9.76 -30.29 -5.83
N THR A 59 -10.76 -29.55 -5.37
CA THR A 59 -10.60 -28.15 -4.94
C THR A 59 -9.65 -28.05 -3.77
N GLY A 60 -9.79 -28.90 -2.75
CA GLY A 60 -8.87 -28.94 -1.60
C GLY A 60 -7.43 -29.20 -2.01
N GLN A 61 -7.18 -30.18 -2.88
CA GLN A 61 -5.84 -30.43 -3.40
C GLN A 61 -5.29 -29.27 -4.23
N ARG A 62 -6.12 -28.65 -5.08
CA ARG A 62 -5.71 -27.46 -5.87
C ARG A 62 -5.36 -26.29 -4.95
N THR A 63 -6.19 -26.02 -3.95
CA THR A 63 -5.97 -24.95 -2.97
C THR A 63 -4.71 -25.22 -2.16
N TRP A 64 -4.45 -26.48 -1.77
CA TRP A 64 -3.23 -26.86 -1.05
C TRP A 64 -1.97 -26.62 -1.88
N PHE A 65 -1.98 -26.99 -3.17
CA PHE A 65 -0.86 -26.70 -4.06
C PHE A 65 -0.62 -25.21 -4.22
N ARG A 66 -1.68 -24.42 -4.44
CA ARG A 66 -1.57 -22.95 -4.53
C ARG A 66 -1.06 -22.32 -3.23
N LEU A 67 -1.51 -22.81 -2.08
CA LEU A 67 -1.03 -22.38 -0.76
C LEU A 67 0.45 -22.71 -0.57
N LYS A 68 0.86 -23.93 -0.93
CA LYS A 68 2.25 -24.37 -0.82
C LYS A 68 3.16 -23.50 -1.69
N ASP A 69 2.77 -23.26 -2.94
CA ASP A 69 3.55 -22.40 -3.86
C ASP A 69 3.66 -20.98 -3.30
N PHE A 70 2.57 -20.42 -2.76
CA PHE A 70 2.60 -19.11 -2.11
C PHE A 70 3.52 -19.07 -0.89
N ILE A 71 3.48 -20.10 -0.03
CA ILE A 71 4.35 -20.17 1.15
C ILE A 71 5.82 -20.28 0.73
N VAL A 72 6.13 -21.09 -0.28
CA VAL A 72 7.52 -21.28 -0.73
C VAL A 72 8.11 -20.01 -1.35
N GLU A 73 7.32 -19.22 -2.08
CA GLU A 73 7.79 -17.98 -2.72
C GLU A 73 7.75 -16.77 -1.75
N ALA A 74 6.65 -16.56 -1.04
CA ALA A 74 6.45 -15.33 -0.26
C ALA A 74 7.19 -15.35 1.10
N PHE A 75 7.22 -16.49 1.78
CA PHE A 75 7.79 -16.61 3.12
C PHE A 75 9.30 -16.29 3.18
N PRO A 76 10.16 -16.78 2.27
CA PRO A 76 11.58 -16.42 2.30
C PRO A 76 11.82 -14.93 2.02
N VAL A 77 11.06 -14.33 1.10
CA VAL A 77 11.15 -12.89 0.81
C VAL A 77 10.81 -12.06 2.06
N ILE A 78 9.81 -12.48 2.84
CA ILE A 78 9.43 -11.80 4.10
C ILE A 78 10.53 -11.92 5.15
N ILE A 79 11.09 -13.12 5.37
CA ILE A 79 12.15 -13.33 6.38
C ILE A 79 13.39 -12.51 6.02
N ILE A 80 13.85 -12.60 4.77
CA ILE A 80 15.02 -11.85 4.29
C ILE A 80 14.76 -10.34 4.39
N GLY A 81 13.57 -9.88 3.97
CA GLY A 81 13.18 -8.48 4.07
C GLY A 81 13.24 -7.97 5.51
N ASN A 82 12.72 -8.73 6.47
CA ASN A 82 12.75 -8.34 7.88
C ASN A 82 14.17 -8.34 8.47
N LEU A 83 14.98 -9.35 8.14
CA LEU A 83 16.38 -9.43 8.57
C LEU A 83 17.21 -8.25 8.07
N VAL A 84 17.06 -7.88 6.80
CA VAL A 84 17.74 -6.73 6.19
C VAL A 84 17.32 -5.43 6.89
N ILE A 85 16.03 -5.27 7.20
CA ILE A 85 15.52 -4.10 7.93
C ILE A 85 16.14 -4.00 9.33
N TYR A 86 16.18 -5.11 10.07
CA TYR A 86 16.71 -5.14 11.42
C TYR A 86 18.19 -4.70 11.46
N ILE A 87 18.99 -5.21 10.51
CA ILE A 87 20.41 -4.85 10.37
C ILE A 87 20.56 -3.38 9.93
N ALA A 88 19.74 -2.92 8.98
CA ALA A 88 19.76 -1.53 8.52
C ALA A 88 19.37 -0.53 9.63
N ASN A 89 18.52 -0.95 10.56
CA ASN A 89 18.12 -0.14 11.72
C ASN A 89 19.26 -0.03 12.73
N GLN A 90 19.94 -1.15 13.03
CA GLN A 90 21.08 -1.18 13.96
C GLN A 90 22.32 -0.44 13.43
N THR A 91 22.52 -0.40 12.12
CA THR A 91 23.64 0.29 11.47
C THR A 91 23.43 1.80 11.31
N GLY A 92 22.25 2.34 11.66
CA GLY A 92 21.93 3.77 11.55
C GLY A 92 21.73 4.25 10.10
N LEU A 93 21.85 3.36 9.11
CA LEU A 93 21.64 3.68 7.69
C LEU A 93 20.21 4.17 7.42
N LEU A 94 19.24 3.69 8.22
CA LEU A 94 17.87 4.18 8.22
C LEU A 94 17.76 5.68 8.51
N ASN A 95 18.58 6.24 9.41
CA ASN A 95 18.52 7.67 9.74
C ASN A 95 19.06 8.54 8.60
N LEU A 96 20.01 8.00 7.82
CA LEU A 96 20.57 8.66 6.65
C LEU A 96 19.56 8.70 5.49
N ILE A 97 18.86 7.58 5.28
CA ILE A 97 17.73 7.50 4.33
C ILE A 97 16.57 8.41 4.77
N GLN A 98 16.28 8.47 6.07
CA GLN A 98 15.28 9.42 6.61
C GLN A 98 15.63 10.85 6.25
N GLY A 99 16.90 11.26 6.40
CA GLY A 99 17.41 12.58 6.02
C GLY A 99 17.08 12.97 4.58
N VAL A 100 17.29 12.05 3.63
CA VAL A 100 17.04 12.27 2.19
C VAL A 100 15.54 12.34 1.88
N PHE A 101 14.70 11.62 2.62
CA PHE A 101 13.25 11.60 2.42
C PHE A 101 12.47 12.65 3.23
N THR A 102 13.11 13.32 4.21
CA THR A 102 12.51 14.42 4.97
C THR A 102 11.82 15.51 4.12
N PRO A 103 12.32 15.96 2.95
CA PRO A 103 11.61 16.98 2.16
C PRO A 103 10.27 16.47 1.60
N VAL A 104 10.13 15.15 1.40
CA VAL A 104 8.89 14.57 0.87
C VAL A 104 7.91 14.26 2.01
N THR A 105 8.36 13.64 3.10
CA THR A 105 7.47 13.27 4.21
C THR A 105 7.13 14.41 5.16
N VAL A 106 8.10 15.24 5.55
CA VAL A 106 7.89 16.30 6.53
C VAL A 106 7.38 17.57 5.85
N TRP A 107 7.92 17.91 4.69
CA TRP A 107 7.60 19.17 3.99
C TRP A 107 6.32 19.09 3.14
N TRP A 108 6.08 17.95 2.49
CA TRP A 108 4.91 17.77 1.63
C TRP A 108 3.75 17.09 2.36
N LEU A 109 4.05 16.02 3.09
CA LEU A 109 3.07 15.18 3.78
C LEU A 109 2.79 15.60 5.23
N GLY A 110 3.66 16.44 5.83
CA GLY A 110 3.50 16.93 7.19
C GLY A 110 3.60 15.86 8.28
N LEU A 111 4.22 14.72 7.96
CA LEU A 111 4.33 13.55 8.83
C LEU A 111 5.72 13.47 9.48
N PRO A 112 5.85 12.84 10.68
CA PRO A 112 7.15 12.65 11.32
C PRO A 112 8.13 11.90 10.42
N ALA A 113 9.42 12.25 10.46
CA ALA A 113 10.46 11.66 9.61
C ALA A 113 10.52 10.11 9.66
N ALA A 114 10.15 9.51 10.80
CA ALA A 114 10.06 8.07 10.99
C ALA A 114 9.08 7.38 10.02
N THR A 115 8.04 8.07 9.55
CA THR A 115 7.06 7.50 8.59
C THR A 115 7.63 7.31 7.19
N GLY A 116 8.72 8.01 6.83
CA GLY A 116 9.39 7.85 5.53
C GLY A 116 10.02 6.47 5.37
N VAL A 117 10.60 5.95 6.45
CA VAL A 117 11.11 4.57 6.53
C VAL A 117 9.96 3.58 6.33
N VAL A 118 8.86 3.80 7.05
CA VAL A 118 7.70 2.91 7.01
C VAL A 118 7.09 2.86 5.60
N LEU A 119 7.09 3.97 4.87
CA LEU A 119 6.62 4.02 3.47
C LEU A 119 7.53 3.23 2.53
N ILE A 120 8.85 3.42 2.61
CA ILE A 120 9.82 2.71 1.76
C ILE A 120 9.75 1.20 2.02
N PHE A 121 9.73 0.79 3.30
CA PHE A 121 9.64 -0.62 3.65
C PHE A 121 8.23 -1.20 3.49
N GLY A 122 7.21 -0.35 3.41
CA GLY A 122 5.84 -0.73 3.08
C GLY A 122 5.71 -1.39 1.70
N VAL A 123 6.66 -1.15 0.80
CA VAL A 123 6.76 -1.82 -0.52
C VAL A 123 6.91 -3.34 -0.38
N LEU A 124 7.60 -3.84 0.64
CA LEU A 124 7.75 -5.28 0.86
C LEU A 124 6.40 -5.93 1.18
N ARG A 125 5.64 -5.31 2.08
CA ARG A 125 4.30 -5.77 2.47
C ARG A 125 3.56 -4.66 3.21
N LYS A 126 2.49 -4.13 2.60
CA LYS A 126 1.71 -3.01 3.16
C LYS A 126 1.16 -3.28 4.56
N GLU A 127 0.76 -4.52 4.85
CA GLU A 127 0.21 -4.91 6.17
C GLU A 127 1.25 -4.86 7.31
N LEU A 128 2.55 -4.97 6.98
CA LEU A 128 3.62 -4.91 7.98
C LEU A 128 3.94 -3.48 8.42
N THR A 129 3.44 -2.46 7.70
CA THR A 129 3.72 -1.05 7.99
C THR A 129 3.29 -0.66 9.40
N LEU A 130 2.14 -1.14 9.87
CA LEU A 130 1.65 -0.89 11.23
C LEU A 130 2.55 -1.49 12.30
N ILE A 131 3.05 -2.71 12.07
CA ILE A 131 3.93 -3.42 13.00
C ILE A 131 5.31 -2.77 13.02
N LEU A 132 5.83 -2.38 11.86
CA LEU A 132 7.08 -1.64 11.73
C LEU A 132 6.98 -0.28 12.42
N LEU A 133 5.87 0.44 12.27
CA LEU A 133 5.66 1.71 12.94
C LEU A 133 5.57 1.55 14.46
N ALA A 134 4.89 0.51 14.97
CA ALA A 134 4.89 0.18 16.40
C ALA A 134 6.29 -0.18 16.92
N SER A 135 7.06 -0.95 16.13
CA SER A 135 8.42 -1.36 16.50
C SER A 135 9.43 -0.21 16.47
N LEU A 136 9.31 0.72 15.51
CA LEU A 136 10.19 1.89 15.38
C LEU A 136 9.89 2.94 16.43
N MET A 137 8.62 3.13 16.76
CA MET A 137 8.20 4.13 17.76
C MET A 137 8.26 3.62 19.20
N GLY A 138 8.48 2.31 19.41
CA GLY A 138 8.58 1.70 20.74
C GLY A 138 7.30 1.77 21.58
N THR A 139 6.16 2.14 20.98
CA THR A 139 4.88 2.24 21.68
C THR A 139 3.76 1.63 20.84
N THR A 140 2.77 1.05 21.52
CA THR A 140 1.54 0.53 20.91
C THR A 140 0.44 1.59 20.80
N ASN A 141 0.70 2.80 21.31
CA ASN A 141 -0.27 3.89 21.43
C ASN A 141 0.06 5.00 20.43
N PHE A 142 -0.46 4.87 19.21
CA PHE A 142 -0.12 5.74 18.09
C PHE A 142 -0.59 7.20 18.29
N ALA A 143 -1.55 7.44 19.19
CA ALA A 143 -2.08 8.76 19.52
C ALA A 143 -1.08 9.71 20.18
N LEU A 144 -0.02 9.18 20.79
CA LEU A 144 1.03 9.98 21.43
C LEU A 144 2.06 10.52 20.45
N ILE A 145 2.04 10.03 19.21
CA ILE A 145 3.11 10.21 18.23
C ILE A 145 2.60 10.85 16.95
N LEU A 146 1.41 10.45 16.49
CA LEU A 146 0.76 11.00 15.32
C LEU A 146 -0.44 11.83 15.75
N SER A 147 -0.57 13.03 15.19
CA SER A 147 -1.83 13.76 15.27
C SER A 147 -2.94 13.00 14.52
N PRO A 148 -4.21 13.19 14.88
CA PRO A 148 -5.31 12.53 14.18
C PRO A 148 -5.35 12.84 12.67
N SER A 149 -5.01 14.07 12.28
CA SER A 149 -4.87 14.47 10.87
C SER A 149 -3.74 13.71 10.16
N GLN A 150 -2.60 13.49 10.83
CA GLN A 150 -1.50 12.68 10.29
C GLN A 150 -1.88 11.20 10.15
N MET A 151 -2.64 10.65 11.09
CA MET A 151 -3.13 9.26 11.00
C MET A 151 -3.99 9.04 9.76
N PHE A 152 -4.86 9.99 9.44
CA PHE A 152 -5.71 9.94 8.27
C PHE A 152 -4.90 10.00 6.97
N VAL A 153 -3.99 10.97 6.86
CA VAL A 153 -3.12 11.13 5.68
C VAL A 153 -2.23 9.90 5.50
N PHE A 154 -1.65 9.38 6.58
CA PHE A 154 -0.85 8.16 6.54
C PHE A 154 -1.65 6.95 6.05
N ALA A 155 -2.87 6.77 6.54
CA ALA A 155 -3.74 5.67 6.12
C ALA A 155 -4.12 5.77 4.63
N LEU A 156 -4.45 6.97 4.16
CA LEU A 156 -4.77 7.23 2.77
C LEU A 156 -3.57 6.99 1.85
N VAL A 157 -2.39 7.48 2.24
CA VAL A 157 -1.17 7.30 1.43
C VAL A 157 -0.80 5.83 1.37
N VAL A 158 -0.75 5.10 2.48
CA VAL A 158 -0.38 3.66 2.46
C VAL A 158 -1.38 2.82 1.67
N MET A 159 -2.65 3.23 1.62
CA MET A 159 -3.67 2.57 0.79
C MET A 159 -3.34 2.70 -0.70
N ILE A 160 -3.12 3.93 -1.17
CA ILE A 160 -2.91 4.29 -2.59
C ILE A 160 -1.47 4.03 -3.06
N TYR A 161 -0.51 3.99 -2.12
CA TYR A 161 0.91 3.78 -2.40
C TYR A 161 1.20 2.44 -3.09
N ILE A 162 2.42 2.30 -3.63
CA ILE A 162 2.86 1.24 -4.54
C ILE A 162 2.36 -0.19 -4.25
N PRO A 163 2.05 -0.99 -5.29
CA PRO A 163 1.79 -2.42 -5.20
C PRO A 163 3.02 -3.14 -4.62
N CYS A 164 2.80 -4.10 -3.73
CA CYS A 164 3.91 -4.82 -3.09
C CYS A 164 4.84 -5.51 -4.11
N ILE A 165 6.04 -5.92 -3.66
CA ILE A 165 7.03 -6.61 -4.53
C ILE A 165 6.41 -7.80 -5.27
N ALA A 166 5.51 -8.56 -4.63
CA ALA A 166 4.83 -9.68 -5.27
C ALA A 166 3.99 -9.23 -6.48
N THR A 167 3.20 -8.16 -6.34
CA THR A 167 2.42 -7.59 -7.44
C THR A 167 3.30 -6.99 -8.53
N ILE A 168 4.41 -6.33 -8.17
CA ILE A 168 5.39 -5.82 -9.15
C ILE A 168 6.03 -6.99 -9.92
N ALA A 169 6.38 -8.07 -9.24
CA ALA A 169 7.00 -9.25 -9.85
C ALA A 169 6.07 -9.92 -10.87
N VAL A 170 4.77 -10.03 -10.54
CA VAL A 170 3.76 -10.56 -11.47
C VAL A 170 3.54 -9.60 -12.64
N LEU A 171 3.33 -8.30 -12.37
CA LEU A 171 3.14 -7.28 -13.42
C LEU A 171 4.32 -7.23 -14.40
N SER A 172 5.56 -7.33 -13.89
CA SER A 172 6.77 -7.36 -14.72
C SER A 172 6.82 -8.56 -15.66
N LYS A 173 6.31 -9.73 -15.23
CA LYS A 173 6.24 -10.94 -16.07
C LYS A 173 5.15 -10.85 -17.14
N GLU A 174 4.02 -10.19 -16.83
CA GLU A 174 2.85 -10.13 -17.72
C GLU A 174 2.90 -8.96 -18.72
N LEU A 175 3.26 -7.75 -18.26
CA LEU A 175 3.17 -6.51 -19.03
C LEU A 175 4.54 -5.95 -19.46
N GLY A 176 5.63 -6.60 -19.02
CA GLY A 176 7.00 -6.18 -19.24
C GLY A 176 7.49 -5.14 -18.23
N ALA A 177 8.79 -5.17 -17.94
CA ALA A 177 9.42 -4.37 -16.88
C ALA A 177 9.26 -2.85 -17.03
N ARG A 178 9.26 -2.33 -18.27
CA ARG A 178 9.11 -0.89 -18.53
C ARG A 178 7.72 -0.38 -18.16
N THR A 179 6.69 -1.14 -18.50
CA THR A 179 5.30 -0.80 -18.22
C THR A 179 5.02 -0.87 -16.71
N THR A 180 5.55 -1.89 -16.04
CA THR A 180 5.45 -2.02 -14.58
C THR A 180 6.14 -0.88 -13.83
N ALA A 181 7.31 -0.45 -14.29
CA ALA A 181 8.00 0.70 -13.72
C ALA A 181 7.19 1.98 -13.89
N LEU A 182 6.55 2.18 -15.06
CA LEU A 182 5.70 3.34 -15.33
C LEU A 182 4.45 3.35 -14.42
N ILE A 183 3.79 2.22 -14.27
CA ILE A 183 2.59 2.07 -13.42
C ILE A 183 2.93 2.38 -11.96
N SER A 184 3.95 1.70 -11.42
CA SER A 184 4.36 1.88 -10.02
C SER A 184 4.80 3.31 -9.72
N LEU A 185 5.55 3.95 -10.64
CA LEU A 185 5.99 5.34 -10.46
C LEU A 185 4.80 6.31 -10.48
N THR A 186 3.83 6.10 -11.38
CA THR A 186 2.61 6.92 -11.44
C THR A 186 1.79 6.81 -10.16
N GLU A 187 1.71 5.61 -9.56
CA GLU A 187 1.03 5.40 -8.28
C GLU A 187 1.75 6.08 -7.11
N ILE A 188 3.09 6.03 -7.03
CA ILE A 188 3.83 6.78 -5.99
C ILE A 188 3.51 8.27 -6.09
N VAL A 189 3.62 8.82 -7.31
CA VAL A 189 3.38 10.24 -7.54
C VAL A 189 1.96 10.61 -7.17
N LEU A 190 0.97 9.81 -7.58
CA LEU A 190 -0.43 10.03 -7.26
C LEU A 190 -0.68 9.96 -5.74
N ALA A 191 -0.11 8.99 -5.04
CA ALA A 191 -0.22 8.85 -3.59
C ALA A 191 0.38 10.05 -2.84
N ILE A 192 1.57 10.52 -3.25
CA ILE A 192 2.23 11.68 -2.62
C ILE A 192 1.45 12.97 -2.89
N VAL A 193 0.98 13.16 -4.12
CA VAL A 193 0.21 14.36 -4.51
C VAL A 193 -1.11 14.41 -3.75
N LEU A 194 -1.88 13.32 -3.73
CA LEU A 194 -3.15 13.27 -3.00
C LEU A 194 -2.95 13.38 -1.48
N GLY A 195 -1.95 12.69 -0.92
CA GLY A 195 -1.62 12.81 0.50
C GLY A 195 -1.28 14.25 0.89
N GLY A 196 -0.48 14.94 0.07
CA GLY A 196 -0.13 16.35 0.27
C GLY A 196 -1.32 17.29 0.13
N ILE A 197 -2.20 17.07 -0.85
CA ILE A 197 -3.45 17.85 -1.02
C ILE A 197 -4.34 17.69 0.22
N VAL A 198 -4.57 16.46 0.65
CA VAL A 198 -5.41 16.16 1.83
C VAL A 198 -4.81 16.79 3.09
N PHE A 199 -3.49 16.70 3.30
CA PHE A 199 -2.83 17.36 4.43
C PHE A 199 -3.00 18.90 4.41
N ARG A 200 -2.86 19.53 3.24
CA ARG A 200 -3.07 20.98 3.09
C ARG A 200 -4.53 21.37 3.31
N VAL A 201 -5.49 20.55 2.85
CA VAL A 201 -6.93 20.76 3.11
C VAL A 201 -7.21 20.68 4.61
N PHE A 202 -6.65 19.72 5.33
CA PHE A 202 -6.78 19.63 6.80
C PHE A 202 -6.16 20.83 7.52
N LEU A 203 -5.01 21.32 7.04
CA LEU A 203 -4.36 22.51 7.61
C LEU A 203 -5.18 23.79 7.40
N ILE A 204 -5.89 23.91 6.27
CA ILE A 204 -6.76 25.05 5.94
C ILE A 204 -8.11 24.95 6.67
N THR A 205 -8.71 23.77 6.75
CA THR A 205 -10.01 23.58 7.41
C THR A 205 -9.92 23.50 8.93
N ARG A 206 -8.70 23.33 9.50
CA ARG A 206 -8.45 23.20 10.95
C ARG A 206 -9.35 22.16 11.63
N ILE A 207 -9.75 21.14 10.87
CA ILE A 207 -10.55 20.02 11.34
C ILE A 207 -9.56 18.97 11.87
N LEU A 208 -9.56 18.79 13.20
CA LEU A 208 -8.62 18.03 14.06
C LEU A 208 -7.26 18.68 14.37
#